data_AF-W1IAF7-F1
#
_entry.id   AF-W1IAF7-F1
#
_cell.length_a   1.000
_cell.length_b   1.000
_cell.length_c   1.000
_cell.angle_alpha   90.00
_cell.angle_beta   90.00
_cell.angle_gamma   90.00
#
_symmetry.space_group_name_H-M   'P 1'
#
loop_
_entity.id
_entity.type
_entity.pdbx_description
1 polymer ?
#
loop_
_entity_poly.entity_id
_entity_poly.type
_entity_poly.pdbx_seq_one_letter_code
_entity_poly.pdbx_strand_id
1 'polypeptide(L)'
;SVSMTQRFFADGSLREENWKAADTALRLKIMPIERAFSSKNWKRAIGSSGTIKAARSIIQALEIEQFGITLDALYILRDRMIAMQSIEQLELEGLKDDRAPVFAGGLAVLIAVFEALKIERMTVSDGALREGLLYDMLGRIQHEDVRNRSVQDLMERFNIDKKHANCVKKTALHCFEQVRKDWGIPKKRELSLAWAADLHELGMSITHDKHHLRGAYILEYADIPGFARRRQHWLSLLVMGHRKKLESEHFHSVHEEEQQMLRYLVILLRLAVLLHRSRLDQEMMPTVEGSVDSLFIRCSSNIKDHALLEADLVQEKAWLEKIGFKLYF
;
A
#
# COMPACT_ATOMS: atom_id res chain seq x y z
N SER A 1 4.59 14.59 -17.60
CA SER A 1 4.70 14.90 -19.05
C SER A 1 3.31 15.13 -19.63
N VAL A 2 2.51 14.09 -19.93
CA VAL A 2 1.21 14.21 -20.63
C VAL A 2 0.29 15.29 -20.06
N SER A 3 -0.08 15.20 -18.77
CA SER A 3 -0.99 16.16 -18.14
C SER A 3 -0.48 17.60 -18.16
N MET A 4 0.85 17.81 -18.06
CA MET A 4 1.42 19.16 -18.11
C MET A 4 1.50 19.68 -19.54
N THR A 5 1.81 18.82 -20.51
CA THR A 5 1.75 19.18 -21.94
C THR A 5 0.33 19.56 -22.34
N GLN A 6 -0.67 18.75 -22.01
CA GLN A 6 -2.08 19.05 -22.28
C GLN A 6 -2.60 20.31 -21.58
N ARG A 7 -1.98 20.73 -20.47
CA ARG A 7 -2.43 21.90 -19.72
C ARG A 7 -1.79 23.19 -20.20
N PHE A 8 -0.52 23.17 -20.57
CA PHE A 8 0.27 24.38 -20.83
C PHE A 8 0.77 24.50 -22.26
N PHE A 9 0.73 23.42 -23.04
CA PHE A 9 1.25 23.35 -24.41
C PHE A 9 0.24 22.59 -25.31
N ALA A 10 -1.06 22.75 -25.04
CA ALA A 10 -2.13 21.97 -25.67
C ALA A 10 -2.30 22.28 -27.17
N ASP A 11 -1.99 23.51 -27.55
CA ASP A 11 -2.03 24.06 -28.90
C ASP A 11 -0.70 23.86 -29.66
N GLY A 12 0.23 23.10 -29.10
CA GLY A 12 1.57 22.90 -29.65
C GLY A 12 2.53 24.07 -29.43
N SER A 13 2.07 25.21 -28.90
CA SER A 13 2.88 26.42 -28.74
C SER A 13 3.92 26.30 -27.63
N LEU A 14 5.18 26.58 -27.94
CA LEU A 14 6.33 26.52 -27.02
C LEU A 14 6.80 27.90 -26.54
N ARG A 15 5.94 28.93 -26.63
CA ARG A 15 6.29 30.31 -26.24
C ARG A 15 6.62 30.45 -24.76
N GLU A 16 7.37 31.49 -24.41
CA GLU A 16 7.85 31.75 -23.06
C GLU A 16 6.71 31.87 -22.02
N GLU A 17 5.55 32.39 -22.41
CA GLU A 17 4.39 32.50 -21.52
C GLU A 17 3.89 31.13 -21.05
N ASN A 18 3.90 30.13 -21.94
CA ASN A 18 3.48 28.76 -21.63
C ASN A 18 4.45 28.11 -20.63
N TRP A 19 5.76 28.34 -20.79
CA TRP A 19 6.77 27.88 -19.85
C TRP A 19 6.65 28.55 -18.48
N LYS A 20 6.43 29.87 -18.43
CA LYS A 20 6.20 30.60 -17.16
C LYS A 20 4.95 30.13 -16.43
N ALA A 21 3.87 29.89 -17.16
CA ALA A 21 2.63 29.36 -16.60
C ALA A 21 2.82 27.93 -16.03
N ALA A 22 3.54 27.08 -16.77
CA ALA A 22 3.88 25.74 -16.33
C ALA A 22 4.75 25.75 -15.07
N ASP A 23 5.81 26.56 -15.06
CA ASP A 23 6.72 26.72 -13.92
C ASP A 23 5.97 27.14 -12.65
N THR A 24 5.18 28.21 -12.73
CA THR A 24 4.40 28.73 -11.60
C THR A 24 3.49 27.64 -11.01
N ALA A 25 2.75 26.92 -11.85
CA ALA A 25 1.84 25.88 -11.41
C ALA A 25 2.55 24.66 -10.82
N LEU A 26 3.73 24.31 -11.33
CA LEU A 26 4.54 23.20 -10.83
C LEU A 26 5.17 23.55 -9.48
N ARG A 27 5.74 24.76 -9.33
CA ARG A 27 6.31 25.23 -8.08
C ARG A 27 5.29 25.27 -6.96
N LEU A 28 4.05 25.70 -7.22
CA LEU A 28 2.95 25.64 -6.23
C LEU A 28 2.67 24.21 -5.73
N LYS A 29 2.84 23.19 -6.59
CA LYS A 29 2.66 21.79 -6.20
C LYS A 29 3.85 21.23 -5.41
N ILE A 30 5.06 21.70 -5.69
CA ILE A 30 6.29 21.20 -5.06
C ILE A 30 6.56 21.92 -3.72
N MET A 31 6.11 23.17 -3.56
CA MET A 31 6.32 24.00 -2.38
C MET A 31 6.05 23.28 -1.03
N PRO A 32 4.99 22.46 -0.85
CA PRO A 32 4.73 21.78 0.41
C PRO A 32 5.80 20.76 0.82
N ILE A 33 6.55 20.21 -0.14
CA ILE A 33 7.55 19.15 0.09
C ILE A 33 9.00 19.66 -0.02
N GLU A 34 9.22 20.88 -0.50
CA GLU A 34 10.54 21.43 -0.80
C GLU A 34 11.52 21.31 0.37
N ARG A 35 11.09 21.68 1.58
CA ARG A 35 11.93 21.63 2.78
C ARG A 35 12.34 20.20 3.17
N ALA A 36 11.45 19.23 2.98
CA ALA A 36 11.70 17.83 3.31
C ALA A 36 12.67 17.17 2.32
N PHE A 37 12.64 17.59 1.05
CA PHE A 37 13.42 16.99 -0.04
C PHE A 37 14.57 17.88 -0.56
N SER A 38 14.90 18.95 0.15
CA SER A 38 16.02 19.83 -0.18
C SER A 38 17.34 19.05 -0.26
N SER A 39 18.28 19.53 -1.07
CA SER A 39 19.63 18.96 -1.26
C SER A 39 20.44 18.68 0.01
N LYS A 40 20.04 19.26 1.15
CA LYS A 40 20.63 18.95 2.47
C LYS A 40 20.27 17.57 3.01
N ASN A 41 19.21 16.94 2.49
CA ASN A 41 18.63 15.70 3.04
C ASN A 41 18.94 14.47 2.19
N TRP A 42 19.74 14.60 1.12
CA TRP A 42 20.15 13.49 0.27
C TRP A 42 21.59 13.68 -0.23
N LYS A 43 22.25 12.59 -0.60
CA LYS A 43 23.65 12.62 -1.09
C LYS A 43 23.77 12.61 -2.61
N ARG A 44 22.79 12.01 -3.30
CA ARG A 44 22.78 11.84 -4.76
C ARG A 44 21.36 11.97 -5.29
N ALA A 45 21.21 12.64 -6.44
CA ALA A 45 19.96 12.63 -7.20
C ALA A 45 20.06 11.60 -8.34
N ILE A 46 19.13 10.65 -8.36
CA ILE A 46 19.03 9.63 -9.40
C ILE A 46 17.66 9.77 -10.07
N GLY A 47 17.67 10.00 -11.38
CA GLY A 47 16.47 10.12 -12.18
C GLY A 47 16.16 8.84 -12.94
N SER A 48 14.88 8.53 -13.13
CA SER A 48 14.43 7.41 -13.94
C SER A 48 13.26 7.83 -14.85
N SER A 49 12.76 6.90 -15.67
CA SER A 49 11.64 7.12 -16.61
C SER A 49 11.96 7.97 -17.84
N GLY A 50 11.04 7.95 -18.81
CA GLY A 50 11.36 8.34 -20.18
C GLY A 50 11.65 9.84 -20.42
N THR A 51 11.15 10.77 -19.60
CA THR A 51 11.48 12.21 -19.76
C THR A 51 12.94 12.47 -19.39
N ILE A 52 13.40 11.90 -18.29
CA ILE A 52 14.80 12.00 -17.84
C ILE A 52 15.73 11.31 -18.84
N LYS A 53 15.35 10.11 -19.33
CA LYS A 53 16.13 9.42 -20.38
C LYS A 53 16.20 10.23 -21.68
N ALA A 54 15.10 10.84 -22.12
CA ALA A 54 15.08 11.69 -23.30
C ALA A 54 15.94 12.95 -23.11
N ALA A 55 15.83 13.64 -21.97
CA ALA A 55 16.66 14.79 -21.65
C ALA A 55 18.16 14.44 -21.67
N ARG A 56 18.56 13.30 -21.07
CA ARG A 56 19.94 12.80 -21.15
C ARG A 56 20.37 12.56 -22.60
N SER A 57 19.56 11.88 -23.40
CA SER A 57 19.89 11.59 -24.80
C SER A 57 20.10 12.86 -25.62
N ILE A 58 19.28 13.89 -25.42
CA ILE A 58 19.42 15.18 -26.10
C ILE A 58 20.67 15.92 -25.61
N ILE A 59 20.90 15.98 -24.30
CA ILE A 59 22.08 16.63 -23.70
C ILE A 59 23.37 16.01 -24.21
N GLN A 60 23.42 14.69 -24.34
CA GLN A 60 24.57 13.96 -24.86
C GLN A 60 24.76 14.18 -26.37
N ALA A 61 23.69 14.11 -27.15
CA ALA A 61 23.75 14.34 -28.60
C ALA A 61 24.21 15.77 -28.94
N LEU A 62 23.79 16.75 -28.15
CA LEU A 62 24.19 18.15 -28.30
C LEU A 62 25.54 18.48 -27.62
N GLU A 63 26.21 17.48 -27.04
CA GLU A 63 27.49 17.62 -26.32
C GLU A 63 27.47 18.70 -25.21
N ILE A 64 26.31 18.95 -24.59
CA ILE A 64 26.13 20.01 -23.59
C ILE A 64 26.77 19.62 -22.25
N GLU A 65 26.60 18.35 -21.83
CA GLU A 65 27.15 17.83 -20.57
C GLU A 65 27.39 16.32 -20.66
N GLN A 66 28.52 15.85 -20.11
CA GLN A 66 28.93 14.45 -20.26
C GLN A 66 28.45 13.54 -19.12
N PHE A 67 28.33 14.06 -17.89
CA PHE A 67 28.23 13.23 -16.68
C PHE A 67 26.87 13.27 -15.98
N GLY A 68 25.81 13.67 -16.68
CA GLY A 68 24.45 13.64 -16.18
C GLY A 68 23.60 14.81 -16.68
N ILE A 69 22.60 15.16 -15.89
CA ILE A 69 21.70 16.28 -16.15
C ILE A 69 21.96 17.37 -15.10
N THR A 70 22.15 18.60 -15.55
CA THR A 70 22.27 19.82 -14.73
C THR A 70 21.12 20.77 -15.03
N LEU A 71 20.81 21.69 -14.12
CA LEU A 71 19.76 22.70 -14.35
C LEU A 71 20.08 23.56 -15.58
N ASP A 72 21.34 23.97 -15.74
CA ASP A 72 21.79 24.77 -16.88
C ASP A 72 21.55 24.06 -18.22
N ALA A 73 21.86 22.76 -18.28
CA ALA A 73 21.58 21.96 -19.47
C ALA A 73 20.07 21.93 -19.78
N LEU A 74 19.22 21.77 -18.76
CA LEU A 74 17.76 21.78 -18.95
C LEU A 74 17.23 23.12 -19.46
N TYR A 75 17.79 24.24 -19.01
CA TYR A 75 17.44 25.55 -19.56
C TYR A 75 17.89 25.71 -21.00
N ILE A 76 19.08 25.22 -21.38
CA ILE A 76 19.52 25.22 -22.78
C ILE A 76 18.51 24.45 -23.66
N LEU A 77 18.03 23.29 -23.18
CA LEU A 77 17.00 22.53 -23.88
C LEU A 77 15.70 23.33 -24.00
N ARG A 78 15.23 23.96 -22.92
CA ARG A 78 14.03 24.82 -22.92
C ARG A 78 14.16 25.96 -23.92
N ASP A 79 15.29 26.65 -23.93
CA ASP A 79 15.49 27.85 -24.75
C ASP A 79 15.55 27.48 -26.24
N ARG A 80 16.14 26.33 -26.59
CA ARG A 80 16.04 25.78 -27.95
C ARG A 80 14.60 25.45 -28.34
N MET A 81 13.83 24.84 -27.43
CA MET A 81 12.41 24.55 -27.67
C MET A 81 11.58 25.83 -27.88
N ILE A 82 11.84 26.89 -27.11
CA ILE A 82 11.20 28.20 -27.28
C ILE A 82 11.55 28.78 -28.65
N ALA A 83 12.82 28.68 -29.08
CA ALA A 83 13.26 29.18 -30.38
C ALA A 83 12.58 28.46 -31.57
N MET A 84 12.23 27.18 -31.42
CA MET A 84 11.47 26.40 -32.42
C MET A 84 9.97 26.71 -32.44
N GLN A 85 9.45 27.42 -31.42
CA GLN A 85 8.07 27.91 -31.28
C GLN A 85 6.93 26.87 -31.20
N SER A 86 7.07 25.69 -31.80
CA SER A 86 6.00 24.70 -31.92
C SER A 86 6.52 23.26 -31.70
N ILE A 87 5.70 22.43 -31.05
CA ILE A 87 5.98 21.00 -30.82
C ILE A 87 6.06 20.24 -32.15
N GLU A 88 5.26 20.64 -33.14
CA GLU A 88 5.22 20.03 -34.46
C GLU A 88 6.54 20.23 -35.23
N GLN A 89 7.29 21.29 -34.90
CA GLN A 89 8.59 21.62 -35.50
C GLN A 89 9.78 21.19 -34.63
N LEU A 90 9.52 20.38 -33.60
CA LEU A 90 10.53 20.02 -32.60
C LEU A 90 11.56 19.03 -33.16
N GLU A 91 12.63 19.57 -33.73
CA GLU A 91 13.79 18.80 -34.19
C GLU A 91 14.94 18.90 -33.18
N LEU A 92 14.96 17.99 -32.22
CA LEU A 92 16.04 17.87 -31.24
C LEU A 92 16.79 16.56 -31.44
N GLU A 93 18.08 16.63 -31.74
CA GLU A 93 18.91 15.44 -31.84
C GLU A 93 18.88 14.65 -30.52
N GLY A 94 18.70 13.33 -30.61
CA GLY A 94 18.54 12.45 -29.46
C GLY A 94 17.13 12.37 -28.87
N LEU A 95 16.17 13.18 -29.36
CA LEU A 95 14.75 13.03 -29.05
C LEU A 95 14.08 12.08 -30.05
N LYS A 96 13.37 11.07 -29.55
CA LYS A 96 12.57 10.17 -30.40
C LYS A 96 11.21 10.77 -30.72
N ASP A 97 10.71 10.51 -31.92
CA ASP A 97 9.41 11.02 -32.41
C ASP A 97 8.24 10.68 -31.49
N ASP A 98 8.22 9.48 -30.91
CA ASP A 98 7.17 9.03 -29.97
C ASP A 98 7.18 9.80 -28.63
N ARG A 99 8.26 10.53 -28.34
CA ARG A 99 8.43 11.33 -27.11
C ARG A 99 8.18 12.82 -27.34
N ALA A 100 8.34 13.32 -28.55
CA ALA A 100 8.18 14.74 -28.88
C ALA A 100 6.84 15.34 -28.37
N PRO A 101 5.67 14.69 -28.56
CA PRO A 101 4.37 15.25 -28.16
C PRO A 101 4.21 15.48 -26.66
N VAL A 102 5.07 14.91 -25.82
CA VAL A 102 4.96 14.97 -24.35
C VAL A 102 6.21 15.53 -23.68
N PHE A 103 7.24 15.89 -24.47
CA PHE A 103 8.54 16.27 -23.94
C PHE A 103 8.49 17.62 -23.24
N ALA A 104 7.84 18.65 -23.81
CA ALA A 104 7.75 20.00 -23.23
C ALA A 104 7.23 20.00 -21.79
N GLY A 105 6.05 19.41 -21.56
CA GLY A 105 5.49 19.28 -20.20
C GLY A 105 6.29 18.33 -19.31
N GLY A 106 7.10 17.43 -19.86
CA GLY A 106 8.07 16.65 -19.09
C GLY A 106 9.26 17.48 -18.64
N LEU A 107 9.85 18.25 -19.55
CA LEU A 107 10.99 19.11 -19.30
C LEU A 107 10.65 20.20 -18.28
N ALA A 108 9.46 20.81 -18.38
CA ALA A 108 8.98 21.79 -17.40
C ALA A 108 8.93 21.21 -15.98
N VAL A 109 8.42 19.97 -15.83
CA VAL A 109 8.42 19.27 -14.53
C VAL A 109 9.85 19.05 -14.04
N LEU A 110 10.75 18.63 -14.91
CA LEU A 110 12.13 18.34 -14.55
C LEU A 110 12.86 19.60 -14.09
N ILE A 111 12.70 20.73 -14.80
CA ILE A 111 13.24 22.04 -14.41
C ILE A 111 12.71 22.45 -13.03
N ALA A 112 11.39 22.44 -12.84
CA ALA A 112 10.78 22.85 -11.56
C ALA A 112 11.27 21.98 -10.37
N VAL A 113 11.51 20.69 -10.60
CA VAL A 113 12.07 19.78 -9.59
C VAL A 113 13.54 20.12 -9.29
N PHE A 114 14.35 20.40 -10.31
CA PHE A 114 15.75 20.80 -10.11
C PHE A 114 15.85 22.09 -9.30
N GLU A 115 15.05 23.10 -9.64
CA GLU A 115 15.04 24.40 -8.97
C GLU A 115 14.57 24.26 -7.51
N ALA A 116 13.43 23.62 -7.28
CA ALA A 116 12.84 23.50 -5.95
C ALA A 116 13.72 22.65 -5.02
N LEU A 117 14.19 21.50 -5.49
CA LEU A 117 15.00 20.60 -4.65
C LEU A 117 16.48 20.97 -4.61
N LYS A 118 16.89 22.03 -5.34
CA LYS A 118 18.27 22.50 -5.48
C LYS A 118 19.20 21.38 -5.94
N ILE A 119 18.79 20.68 -7.01
CA ILE A 119 19.57 19.59 -7.57
C ILE A 119 20.71 20.17 -8.40
N GLU A 120 21.95 19.93 -7.98
CA GLU A 120 23.13 20.33 -8.75
C GLU A 120 23.35 19.41 -9.97
N ARG A 121 23.23 18.10 -9.75
CA ARG A 121 23.43 17.08 -10.78
C ARG A 121 22.57 15.86 -10.53
N MET A 122 21.96 15.33 -11.60
CA MET A 122 21.20 14.09 -11.59
C MET A 122 21.86 13.05 -12.49
N THR A 123 22.13 11.86 -11.94
CA THR A 123 22.52 10.68 -12.73
C THR A 123 21.27 9.93 -13.20
N VAL A 124 21.30 9.36 -14.41
CA VAL A 124 20.15 8.62 -14.95
C VAL A 124 20.30 7.13 -14.69
N SER A 125 19.28 6.53 -14.08
CA SER A 125 19.16 5.09 -13.91
C SER A 125 18.54 4.45 -15.15
N ASP A 126 19.13 3.33 -15.58
CA ASP A 126 18.53 2.50 -16.63
C ASP A 126 17.34 1.69 -16.11
N GLY A 127 17.31 1.37 -14.81
CA GLY A 127 16.18 0.74 -14.12
C GLY A 127 15.13 1.74 -13.61
N ALA A 128 13.87 1.29 -13.58
CA ALA A 128 12.71 2.02 -13.07
C ALA A 128 11.77 1.05 -12.32
N LEU A 129 10.44 1.22 -12.49
CA LEU A 129 9.44 0.40 -11.78
C LEU A 129 9.51 -1.08 -12.16
N ARG A 130 9.80 -1.41 -13.42
CA ARG A 130 9.79 -2.80 -13.90
C ARG A 130 10.85 -3.63 -13.18
N GLU A 131 12.06 -3.11 -13.09
CA GLU A 131 13.17 -3.75 -12.41
C GLU A 131 12.86 -3.87 -10.91
N GLY A 132 12.31 -2.82 -10.29
CA GLY A 132 11.86 -2.87 -8.89
C GLY A 132 10.79 -3.95 -8.64
N LEU A 133 9.83 -4.12 -9.55
CA LEU A 133 8.82 -5.19 -9.47
C LEU A 133 9.43 -6.58 -9.66
N LEU A 134 10.38 -6.75 -10.58
CA LEU A 134 11.08 -8.02 -10.78
C LEU A 134 11.87 -8.42 -9.52
N TYR A 135 12.57 -7.47 -8.90
CA TYR A 135 13.27 -7.71 -7.63
C TYR A 135 12.31 -8.01 -6.48
N ASP A 136 11.17 -7.31 -6.37
CA ASP A 136 10.13 -7.62 -5.38
C ASP A 136 9.53 -9.03 -5.62
N MET A 137 9.30 -9.42 -6.88
CA MET A 137 8.85 -10.77 -7.21
C MET A 137 9.88 -11.84 -6.87
N LEU A 138 11.16 -11.61 -7.13
CA LEU A 138 12.26 -12.50 -6.73
C LEU A 138 12.41 -12.59 -5.21
N GLY A 139 12.31 -11.46 -4.49
CA GLY A 139 12.34 -11.42 -3.03
C GLY A 139 11.20 -12.21 -2.38
N ARG A 140 9.99 -12.17 -2.98
CA ARG A 140 8.84 -13.00 -2.56
C ARG A 140 9.10 -14.50 -2.72
N ILE A 141 9.95 -14.91 -3.66
CA ILE A 141 10.36 -16.30 -3.85
C ILE A 141 11.44 -16.67 -2.81
N GLN A 142 12.32 -15.73 -2.47
CA GLN A 142 13.48 -15.93 -1.58
C GLN A 142 13.26 -15.55 -0.11
N HIS A 143 12.00 -15.48 0.36
CA HIS A 143 11.62 -15.31 1.79
C HIS A 143 11.94 -13.95 2.45
N GLU A 144 12.36 -12.91 1.71
CA GLU A 144 12.25 -11.53 2.18
C GLU A 144 10.92 -10.93 1.73
N ASP A 145 9.84 -11.24 2.47
CA ASP A 145 8.55 -10.66 2.18
C ASP A 145 8.49 -9.21 2.71
N VAL A 146 8.60 -8.23 1.81
CA VAL A 146 8.44 -6.79 2.09
C VAL A 146 7.15 -6.50 2.88
N ARG A 147 6.11 -7.34 2.72
CA ARG A 147 4.85 -7.23 3.47
C ARG A 147 5.04 -7.58 4.94
N ASN A 148 5.79 -8.63 5.26
CA ASN A 148 6.09 -8.98 6.65
C ASN A 148 6.86 -7.85 7.34
N ARG A 149 7.85 -7.26 6.65
CA ARG A 149 8.56 -6.08 7.14
C ARG A 149 7.60 -4.92 7.41
N SER A 150 6.74 -4.61 6.45
CA SER A 150 5.76 -3.52 6.59
C SER A 150 4.75 -3.75 7.73
N VAL A 151 4.35 -5.00 7.96
CA VAL A 151 3.50 -5.38 9.10
C VAL A 151 4.25 -5.18 10.42
N GLN A 152 5.51 -5.62 10.50
CA GLN A 152 6.33 -5.39 11.70
C GLN A 152 6.56 -3.90 11.96
N ASP A 153 6.85 -3.11 10.92
CA ASP A 153 7.01 -1.65 11.00
C ASP A 153 5.73 -0.98 11.53
N LEU A 154 4.54 -1.43 11.09
CA LEU A 154 3.26 -0.95 11.62
C LEU A 154 3.06 -1.35 13.09
N MET A 155 3.37 -2.59 13.45
CA MET A 155 3.29 -3.04 14.85
C MET A 155 4.17 -2.19 15.76
N GLU A 156 5.38 -1.86 15.33
CA GLU A 156 6.31 -1.01 16.08
C GLU A 156 5.83 0.43 16.15
N ARG A 157 5.45 1.02 15.00
CA ARG A 157 5.02 2.41 14.92
C ARG A 157 3.80 2.72 15.78
N PHE A 158 2.88 1.76 15.91
CA PHE A 158 1.64 1.91 16.66
C PHE A 158 1.68 1.25 18.05
N ASN A 159 2.86 0.81 18.50
CA ASN A 159 3.07 0.15 19.80
C ASN A 159 2.09 -1.00 20.05
N ILE A 160 1.87 -1.84 19.03
CA ILE A 160 1.03 -3.05 19.18
C ILE A 160 1.73 -4.02 20.14
N ASP A 161 0.95 -4.62 21.04
CA ASP A 161 1.44 -5.68 21.93
C ASP A 161 1.76 -6.94 21.12
N LYS A 162 3.05 -7.08 20.77
CA LYS A 162 3.55 -8.20 19.95
C LYS A 162 3.31 -9.57 20.60
N LYS A 163 3.29 -9.66 21.93
CA LYS A 163 3.07 -10.93 22.63
C LYS A 163 1.61 -11.36 22.47
N HIS A 164 0.69 -10.45 22.78
CA HIS A 164 -0.74 -10.70 22.64
C HIS A 164 -1.12 -11.00 21.19
N ALA A 165 -0.64 -10.19 20.24
CA ALA A 165 -0.87 -10.41 18.81
C ALA A 165 -0.37 -11.79 18.35
N ASN A 166 0.77 -12.25 18.85
CA ASN A 166 1.30 -13.57 18.54
C ASN A 166 0.45 -14.72 19.11
N CYS A 167 -0.09 -14.57 20.32
CA CYS A 167 -1.04 -15.54 20.90
C CYS A 167 -2.31 -15.66 20.05
N VAL A 168 -2.91 -14.52 19.68
CA VAL A 168 -4.08 -14.48 18.77
C VAL A 168 -3.74 -15.13 17.43
N LYS A 169 -2.60 -14.78 16.84
CA LYS A 169 -2.15 -15.34 15.56
C LYS A 169 -2.01 -16.86 15.63
N LYS A 170 -1.35 -17.41 16.65
CA LYS A 170 -1.18 -18.86 16.81
C LYS A 170 -2.52 -19.58 16.87
N THR A 171 -3.46 -19.09 17.68
CA THR A 171 -4.80 -19.67 17.79
C THR A 171 -5.59 -19.57 16.49
N ALA A 172 -5.55 -18.40 15.82
CA ALA A 172 -6.23 -18.20 14.54
C ALA A 172 -5.72 -19.17 13.45
N LEU A 173 -4.40 -19.34 13.35
CA LEU A 173 -3.77 -20.25 12.39
C LEU A 173 -4.00 -21.73 12.75
N HIS A 174 -4.05 -22.06 14.05
CA HIS A 174 -4.41 -23.39 14.53
C HIS A 174 -5.83 -23.78 14.13
N CYS A 175 -6.80 -22.88 14.32
CA CYS A 175 -8.18 -23.11 13.88
C CYS A 175 -8.28 -23.16 12.35
N PHE A 176 -7.54 -22.30 11.64
CA PHE A 176 -7.51 -22.26 10.17
C PHE A 176 -7.10 -23.61 9.55
N GLU A 177 -6.06 -24.25 10.07
CA GLU A 177 -5.59 -25.52 9.47
C GLU A 177 -6.62 -26.65 9.61
N GLN A 178 -7.45 -26.62 10.65
CA GLN A 178 -8.49 -27.61 10.89
C GLN A 178 -9.66 -27.49 9.90
N VAL A 179 -10.09 -26.27 9.55
CA VAL A 179 -11.32 -26.04 8.76
C VAL A 179 -11.09 -25.62 7.31
N ARG A 180 -9.86 -25.22 6.92
CA ARG A 180 -9.61 -24.63 5.59
C ARG A 180 -9.99 -25.55 4.43
N LYS A 181 -9.86 -26.87 4.60
CA LYS A 181 -10.15 -27.83 3.51
C LYS A 181 -11.66 -27.91 3.28
N ASP A 182 -12.42 -28.08 4.36
CA ASP A 182 -13.89 -28.19 4.32
C ASP A 182 -14.55 -26.90 3.84
N TRP A 183 -13.94 -25.75 4.18
CA TRP A 183 -14.37 -24.44 3.71
C TRP A 183 -13.80 -24.01 2.35
N GLY A 184 -12.99 -24.85 1.70
CA GLY A 184 -12.41 -24.56 0.39
C GLY A 184 -11.45 -23.36 0.38
N ILE A 185 -10.85 -23.02 1.51
CA ILE A 185 -9.95 -21.86 1.63
C ILE A 185 -8.53 -22.24 1.17
N PRO A 186 -7.97 -21.55 0.16
CA PRO A 186 -6.61 -21.81 -0.29
C PRO A 186 -5.57 -21.53 0.81
N LYS A 187 -4.56 -22.40 0.95
CA LYS A 187 -3.46 -22.25 1.94
C LYS A 187 -2.78 -20.88 1.90
N LYS A 188 -2.66 -20.26 0.72
CA LYS A 188 -2.11 -18.89 0.55
C LYS A 188 -2.83 -17.80 1.37
N ARG A 189 -4.06 -18.04 1.85
CA ARG A 189 -4.82 -17.10 2.70
C ARG A 189 -4.42 -17.13 4.17
N GLU A 190 -3.65 -18.13 4.58
CA GLU A 190 -3.04 -18.20 5.92
C GLU A 190 -2.28 -16.91 6.27
N LEU A 191 -1.49 -16.40 5.33
CA LEU A 191 -0.75 -15.14 5.50
C LEU A 191 -1.67 -13.94 5.73
N SER A 192 -2.85 -13.91 5.08
CA SER A 192 -3.80 -12.81 5.28
C SER A 192 -4.40 -12.83 6.68
N LEU A 193 -4.71 -14.02 7.20
CA LEU A 193 -5.17 -14.19 8.58
C LEU A 193 -4.06 -13.88 9.59
N ALA A 194 -2.82 -14.29 9.31
CA ALA A 194 -1.65 -13.98 10.14
C ALA A 194 -1.42 -12.47 10.27
N TRP A 195 -1.41 -11.73 9.16
CA TRP A 195 -1.25 -10.28 9.19
C TRP A 195 -2.42 -9.57 9.90
N ALA A 196 -3.65 -10.07 9.72
CA ALA A 196 -4.81 -9.50 10.40
C ALA A 196 -4.72 -9.71 11.92
N ALA A 197 -4.26 -10.88 12.38
CA ALA A 197 -4.00 -11.14 13.79
C ALA A 197 -2.86 -10.26 14.34
N ASP A 198 -1.78 -10.06 13.58
CA ASP A 198 -0.70 -9.16 13.97
C ASP A 198 -1.16 -7.70 14.12
N LEU A 199 -2.18 -7.28 13.35
CA LEU A 199 -2.62 -5.88 13.24
C LEU A 199 -4.01 -5.59 13.84
N HIS A 200 -4.66 -6.56 14.50
CA HIS A 200 -6.04 -6.38 14.96
C HIS A 200 -6.19 -5.23 15.98
N GLU A 201 -5.15 -4.96 16.77
CA GLU A 201 -5.11 -3.87 17.77
C GLU A 201 -4.55 -2.55 17.23
N LEU A 202 -4.32 -2.41 15.92
CA LEU A 202 -3.70 -1.22 15.32
C LEU A 202 -4.39 0.10 15.74
N GLY A 203 -5.72 0.07 15.87
CA GLY A 203 -6.50 1.23 16.27
C GLY A 203 -6.49 1.58 17.77
N MET A 204 -5.88 0.75 18.63
CA MET A 204 -5.86 0.98 20.08
C MET A 204 -5.05 2.22 20.47
N SER A 205 -4.05 2.57 19.65
CA SER A 205 -3.31 3.83 19.75
C SER A 205 -4.20 5.08 19.61
N ILE A 206 -5.40 4.95 19.03
CA ILE A 206 -6.36 6.04 18.80
C ILE A 206 -7.55 5.96 19.76
N THR A 207 -8.16 4.79 19.93
CA THR A 207 -9.36 4.62 20.76
C THR A 207 -9.50 3.20 21.27
N HIS A 208 -10.08 3.00 22.44
CA HIS A 208 -10.32 1.66 22.99
C HIS A 208 -11.62 1.02 22.46
N ASP A 209 -12.75 1.73 22.44
CA ASP A 209 -14.06 1.14 22.13
C ASP A 209 -14.18 0.69 20.66
N LYS A 210 -13.79 1.56 19.72
CA LYS A 210 -13.93 1.34 18.28
C LYS A 210 -12.59 1.10 17.57
N HIS A 211 -11.61 0.48 18.25
CA HIS A 211 -10.28 0.28 17.66
C HIS A 211 -10.30 -0.55 16.37
N HIS A 212 -11.18 -1.55 16.24
CA HIS A 212 -11.37 -2.32 15.00
C HIS A 212 -11.66 -1.41 13.79
N LEU A 213 -12.52 -0.39 13.96
CA LEU A 213 -12.82 0.58 12.89
C LEU A 213 -11.65 1.53 12.60
N ARG A 214 -10.91 1.95 13.63
CA ARG A 214 -9.75 2.85 13.46
C ARG A 214 -8.55 2.11 12.85
N GLY A 215 -8.31 0.87 13.26
CA GLY A 215 -7.31 0.00 12.66
C GLY A 215 -7.61 -0.28 11.21
N ALA A 216 -8.86 -0.63 10.89
CA ALA A 216 -9.30 -0.78 9.50
C ALA A 216 -9.12 0.50 8.68
N TYR A 217 -9.49 1.67 9.23
CA TYR A 217 -9.29 2.95 8.57
C TYR A 217 -7.81 3.25 8.26
N ILE A 218 -6.92 3.02 9.22
CA ILE A 218 -5.48 3.16 8.99
C ILE A 218 -5.03 2.22 7.87
N LEU A 219 -5.43 0.94 7.94
CA LEU A 219 -5.06 -0.04 6.93
C LEU A 219 -5.61 0.29 5.56
N GLU A 220 -6.78 0.89 5.44
CA GLU A 220 -7.38 1.25 4.15
C GLU A 220 -6.59 2.36 3.44
N TYR A 221 -6.15 3.37 4.19
CA TYR A 221 -5.64 4.61 3.61
C TYR A 221 -4.13 4.81 3.77
N ALA A 222 -3.44 4.02 4.60
CA ALA A 222 -1.99 4.09 4.71
C ALA A 222 -1.28 3.58 3.45
N ASP A 223 -0.09 4.08 3.18
CA ASP A 223 0.80 3.47 2.19
C ASP A 223 1.59 2.34 2.88
N ILE A 224 1.27 1.09 2.53
CA ILE A 224 1.88 -0.11 3.12
C ILE A 224 2.70 -0.83 2.04
N PRO A 225 4.04 -0.71 2.06
CA PRO A 225 4.89 -1.33 1.05
C PRO A 225 4.61 -2.84 0.86
N GLY A 226 4.62 -3.29 -0.39
CA GLY A 226 4.35 -4.69 -0.73
C GLY A 226 2.87 -5.10 -0.76
N PHE A 227 1.93 -4.25 -0.29
CA PHE A 227 0.50 -4.52 -0.41
C PHE A 227 -0.12 -3.81 -1.61
N ALA A 228 -0.74 -4.59 -2.51
CA ALA A 228 -1.62 -4.03 -3.52
C ALA A 228 -2.93 -3.54 -2.88
N ARG A 229 -3.53 -2.46 -3.40
CA ARG A 229 -4.78 -1.86 -2.88
C ARG A 229 -5.88 -2.88 -2.58
N ARG A 230 -6.16 -3.81 -3.51
CA ARG A 230 -7.17 -4.87 -3.31
C ARG A 230 -6.87 -5.78 -2.10
N ARG A 231 -5.59 -6.12 -1.88
CA ARG A 231 -5.16 -6.97 -0.76
C ARG A 231 -5.19 -6.19 0.56
N GLN A 232 -4.78 -4.94 0.51
CA GLN A 232 -4.83 -4.02 1.66
C GLN A 232 -6.26 -3.80 2.13
N HIS A 233 -7.20 -3.60 1.20
CA HIS A 233 -8.63 -3.54 1.48
C HIS A 233 -9.16 -4.83 2.12
N TRP A 234 -8.76 -5.99 1.59
CA TRP A 234 -9.08 -7.28 2.22
C TRP A 234 -8.59 -7.38 3.67
N LEU A 235 -7.37 -6.90 3.95
CA LEU A 235 -6.79 -6.88 5.30
C LEU A 235 -7.52 -5.88 6.21
N SER A 236 -7.93 -4.72 5.69
CA SER A 236 -8.69 -3.72 6.45
C SER A 236 -10.05 -4.27 6.87
N LEU A 237 -10.75 -5.03 6.01
CA LEU A 237 -12.01 -5.70 6.34
C LEU A 237 -11.86 -6.81 7.39
N LEU A 238 -10.76 -7.58 7.34
CA LEU A 238 -10.46 -8.58 8.39
C LEU A 238 -10.34 -7.90 9.77
N VAL A 239 -9.55 -6.83 9.84
CA VAL A 239 -9.36 -6.05 11.07
C VAL A 239 -10.63 -5.28 11.45
N MET A 240 -11.43 -4.82 10.52
CA MET A 240 -12.72 -4.20 10.83
C MET A 240 -13.68 -5.22 11.48
N GLY A 241 -13.71 -6.44 10.95
CA GLY A 241 -14.69 -7.47 11.34
C GLY A 241 -14.33 -8.26 12.59
N HIS A 242 -13.16 -8.05 13.20
CA HIS A 242 -12.64 -8.96 14.24
C HIS A 242 -13.36 -8.90 15.60
N ARG A 243 -14.29 -7.94 15.82
CA ARG A 243 -15.09 -7.86 17.06
C ARG A 243 -16.36 -7.05 16.87
N LYS A 244 -17.23 -7.04 17.89
CA LYS A 244 -18.49 -6.28 17.93
C LYS A 244 -19.45 -6.70 16.81
N LYS A 245 -20.47 -5.87 16.53
CA LYS A 245 -21.52 -6.13 15.54
C LYS A 245 -20.90 -6.38 14.17
N LEU A 246 -21.25 -7.51 13.56
CA LEU A 246 -20.88 -7.87 12.21
C LEU A 246 -22.12 -7.83 11.33
N GLU A 247 -22.00 -7.23 10.15
CA GLU A 247 -23.08 -7.03 9.18
C GLU A 247 -22.62 -7.59 7.84
N SER A 248 -23.53 -8.23 7.10
CA SER A 248 -23.24 -8.82 5.78
C SER A 248 -22.83 -7.72 4.78
N GLU A 249 -23.35 -6.53 4.98
CA GLU A 249 -23.11 -5.29 4.25
C GLU A 249 -21.63 -4.99 4.11
N HIS A 250 -20.84 -5.26 5.16
CA HIS A 250 -19.41 -4.98 5.19
C HIS A 250 -18.59 -5.77 4.17
N PHE A 251 -19.12 -6.85 3.61
CA PHE A 251 -18.40 -7.70 2.66
C PHE A 251 -18.70 -7.35 1.18
N HIS A 252 -19.68 -6.49 0.88
CA HIS A 252 -20.05 -6.20 -0.52
C HIS A 252 -19.01 -5.40 -1.30
N SER A 253 -18.01 -4.82 -0.62
CA SER A 253 -16.92 -4.11 -1.28
C SER A 253 -15.87 -5.04 -1.90
N VAL A 254 -15.95 -6.36 -1.65
CA VAL A 254 -15.15 -7.38 -2.34
C VAL A 254 -16.00 -8.16 -3.35
N HIS A 255 -15.34 -8.75 -4.35
CA HIS A 255 -15.99 -9.60 -5.34
C HIS A 255 -16.78 -10.73 -4.68
N GLU A 256 -17.95 -11.08 -5.22
CA GLU A 256 -18.89 -12.05 -4.65
C GLU A 256 -18.24 -13.41 -4.33
N GLU A 257 -17.41 -13.92 -5.24
CA GLU A 257 -16.63 -15.17 -5.09
C GLU A 257 -15.69 -15.16 -3.87
N GLU A 258 -15.31 -13.96 -3.42
CA GLU A 258 -14.35 -13.72 -2.35
C GLU A 258 -15.03 -13.49 -0.99
N GLN A 259 -16.32 -13.15 -0.97
CA GLN A 259 -17.05 -12.75 0.24
C GLN A 259 -17.18 -13.87 1.27
N GLN A 260 -17.49 -15.09 0.82
CA GLN A 260 -17.66 -16.22 1.75
C GLN A 260 -16.33 -16.58 2.44
N MET A 261 -15.25 -16.60 1.67
CA MET A 261 -13.90 -16.84 2.18
C MET A 261 -13.49 -15.74 3.18
N LEU A 262 -13.78 -14.47 2.88
CA LEU A 262 -13.49 -13.37 3.81
C LEU A 262 -14.28 -13.52 5.12
N ARG A 263 -15.58 -13.88 5.03
CA ARG A 263 -16.43 -14.17 6.19
C ARG A 263 -15.82 -15.26 7.08
N TYR A 264 -15.40 -16.38 6.51
CA TYR A 264 -14.75 -17.45 7.28
C TYR A 264 -13.48 -16.98 8.00
N LEU A 265 -12.61 -16.23 7.33
CA LEU A 265 -11.38 -15.73 7.96
C LEU A 265 -11.68 -14.71 9.07
N VAL A 266 -12.70 -13.87 8.91
CA VAL A 266 -13.19 -12.98 9.97
C VAL A 266 -13.64 -13.80 11.18
N ILE A 267 -14.45 -14.85 10.98
CA ILE A 267 -14.94 -15.70 12.08
C ILE A 267 -13.78 -16.34 12.85
N LEU A 268 -12.76 -16.86 12.15
CA LEU A 268 -11.57 -17.42 12.79
C LEU A 268 -10.81 -16.38 13.61
N LEU A 269 -10.64 -15.17 13.08
CA LEU A 269 -9.98 -14.09 13.79
C LEU A 269 -10.77 -13.65 15.02
N ARG A 270 -12.10 -13.55 14.91
CA ARG A 270 -13.01 -13.19 16.01
C ARG A 270 -12.88 -14.16 17.17
N LEU A 271 -12.92 -15.46 16.89
CA LEU A 271 -12.76 -16.49 17.92
C LEU A 271 -11.38 -16.45 18.57
N ALA A 272 -10.32 -16.28 17.78
CA ALA A 272 -8.98 -16.18 18.32
C ALA A 272 -8.81 -14.95 19.25
N VAL A 273 -9.32 -13.79 18.85
CA VAL A 273 -9.30 -12.58 19.70
C VAL A 273 -10.12 -12.78 20.98
N LEU A 274 -11.30 -13.40 20.87
CA LEU A 274 -12.19 -13.67 21.99
C LEU A 274 -11.51 -14.55 23.04
N LEU A 275 -10.87 -15.65 22.61
CA LEU A 275 -10.18 -16.60 23.51
C LEU A 275 -8.99 -15.96 24.26
N HIS A 276 -8.41 -14.89 23.72
CA HIS A 276 -7.28 -14.19 24.31
C HIS A 276 -7.65 -12.86 24.98
N ARG A 277 -8.94 -12.54 25.12
CA ARG A 277 -9.40 -11.25 25.67
C ARG A 277 -8.88 -10.93 27.07
N SER A 278 -8.64 -11.95 27.90
CA SER A 278 -8.07 -11.82 29.24
C SER A 278 -6.59 -11.42 29.25
N ARG A 279 -5.91 -11.44 28.08
CA ARG A 279 -4.48 -11.16 27.91
C ARG A 279 -3.58 -12.01 28.80
N LEU A 280 -4.04 -13.21 29.16
CA LEU A 280 -3.19 -14.19 29.82
C LEU A 280 -2.19 -14.75 28.80
N ASP A 281 -0.94 -14.92 29.22
CA ASP A 281 0.13 -15.54 28.42
C ASP A 281 -0.06 -17.08 28.36
N GLN A 282 -1.28 -17.53 28.08
CA GLN A 282 -1.63 -18.95 27.95
C GLN A 282 -2.03 -19.23 26.50
N GLU A 283 -1.42 -20.24 25.90
CA GLU A 283 -1.83 -20.69 24.57
C GLU A 283 -3.18 -21.41 24.63
N MET A 284 -4.13 -20.94 23.81
CA MET A 284 -5.44 -21.55 23.64
C MET A 284 -5.47 -22.28 22.29
N MET A 285 -5.55 -23.60 22.32
CA MET A 285 -5.55 -24.47 21.13
C MET A 285 -6.83 -25.30 21.10
N PRO A 286 -7.97 -24.70 20.69
CA PRO A 286 -9.24 -25.41 20.63
C PRO A 286 -9.31 -26.34 19.41
N THR A 287 -10.10 -27.40 19.53
CA THR A 287 -10.52 -28.19 18.38
C THR A 287 -11.71 -27.50 17.71
N VAL A 288 -11.68 -27.38 16.37
CA VAL A 288 -12.77 -26.79 15.60
C VAL A 288 -13.20 -27.67 14.43
N GLU A 289 -14.49 -27.73 14.19
CA GLU A 289 -15.11 -28.47 13.06
C GLU A 289 -16.07 -27.53 12.33
N GLY A 290 -15.83 -27.34 11.03
CA GLY A 290 -16.55 -26.37 10.21
C GLY A 290 -17.51 -27.02 9.22
N SER A 291 -18.65 -26.39 9.01
CA SER A 291 -19.57 -26.62 7.89
C SER A 291 -19.85 -25.30 7.16
N VAL A 292 -20.62 -25.31 6.07
CA VAL A 292 -20.85 -24.11 5.24
C VAL A 292 -21.42 -22.93 6.03
N ASP A 293 -22.35 -23.20 6.94
CA ASP A 293 -23.08 -22.19 7.74
C ASP A 293 -22.82 -22.32 9.25
N SER A 294 -21.84 -23.12 9.68
CA SER A 294 -21.60 -23.35 11.10
C SER A 294 -20.18 -23.72 11.47
N LEU A 295 -19.85 -23.50 12.75
CA LEU A 295 -18.59 -23.88 13.36
C LEU A 295 -18.86 -24.42 14.77
N PHE A 296 -18.33 -25.59 15.05
CA PHE A 296 -18.25 -26.15 16.39
C PHE A 296 -16.85 -25.90 16.96
N ILE A 297 -16.77 -25.42 18.21
CA ILE A 297 -15.51 -25.20 18.92
C ILE A 297 -15.51 -25.96 20.25
N ARG A 298 -14.42 -26.67 20.55
CA ARG A 298 -14.20 -27.35 21.82
C ARG A 298 -12.89 -26.88 22.43
N CYS A 299 -12.95 -26.32 23.64
CA CYS A 299 -11.77 -25.96 24.42
C CYS A 299 -11.30 -27.16 25.27
N SER A 300 -10.01 -27.18 25.62
CA SER A 300 -9.42 -28.23 26.46
C SER A 300 -9.88 -28.13 27.93
N SER A 301 -10.15 -26.92 28.42
CA SER A 301 -10.87 -26.69 29.67
C SER A 301 -12.38 -26.60 29.41
N ASN A 302 -13.17 -27.03 30.39
CA ASN A 302 -14.62 -26.91 30.32
C ASN A 302 -15.00 -25.42 30.34
N ILE A 303 -15.60 -24.94 29.24
CA ILE A 303 -15.98 -23.53 29.06
C ILE A 303 -16.89 -23.05 30.21
N LYS A 304 -17.71 -23.95 30.76
CA LYS A 304 -18.62 -23.67 31.88
C LYS A 304 -17.90 -23.31 33.18
N ASP A 305 -16.63 -23.68 33.31
CA ASP A 305 -15.81 -23.32 34.48
C ASP A 305 -15.27 -21.87 34.35
N HIS A 306 -15.52 -21.21 33.21
CA HIS A 306 -15.07 -19.86 32.88
C HIS A 306 -16.26 -18.97 32.48
N ALA A 307 -17.04 -18.50 33.46
CA ALA A 307 -18.27 -17.73 33.24
C ALA A 307 -18.13 -16.52 32.29
N LEU A 308 -16.99 -15.82 32.29
CA LEU A 308 -16.74 -14.70 31.37
C LEU A 308 -16.51 -15.15 29.92
N LEU A 309 -15.83 -16.28 29.71
CA LEU A 309 -15.61 -16.85 28.38
C LEU A 309 -16.92 -17.38 27.81
N GLU A 310 -17.72 -18.05 28.63
CA GLU A 310 -19.06 -18.52 28.23
C GLU A 310 -19.94 -17.34 27.79
N ALA A 311 -20.00 -16.26 28.58
CA ALA A 311 -20.76 -15.06 28.23
C ALA A 311 -20.30 -14.43 26.91
N ASP A 312 -18.99 -14.40 26.66
CA ASP A 312 -18.43 -13.89 25.41
C ASP A 312 -18.80 -14.78 24.21
N LEU A 313 -18.77 -16.10 24.35
CA LEU A 313 -19.17 -17.04 23.30
C LEU A 313 -20.67 -16.99 23.01
N VAL A 314 -21.52 -16.81 24.03
CA VAL A 314 -22.97 -16.56 23.86
C VAL A 314 -23.21 -15.29 23.05
N GLN A 315 -22.49 -14.21 23.36
CA GLN A 315 -22.59 -12.95 22.62
C GLN A 315 -22.10 -13.09 21.18
N GLU A 316 -20.98 -13.79 20.97
CA GLU A 316 -20.42 -14.04 19.64
C GLU A 316 -21.37 -14.86 18.77
N LYS A 317 -21.96 -15.92 19.33
CA LYS A 317 -23.02 -16.70 18.67
C LYS A 317 -24.16 -15.81 18.17
N ALA A 318 -24.65 -14.89 19.01
CA ALA A 318 -25.72 -13.97 18.63
C ALA A 318 -25.33 -12.97 17.53
N TRP A 319 -24.04 -12.61 17.41
CA TRP A 319 -23.56 -11.79 16.29
C TRP A 319 -23.44 -12.59 14.99
N LEU A 320 -22.96 -13.83 15.06
CA LEU A 320 -22.80 -14.70 13.90
C LEU A 320 -24.16 -15.13 13.32
N GLU A 321 -25.16 -15.37 14.16
CA GLU A 321 -26.52 -15.71 13.71
C GLU A 321 -27.12 -14.62 12.81
N LYS A 322 -26.79 -13.33 13.04
CA LYS A 322 -27.28 -12.20 12.22
C LYS A 322 -26.73 -12.20 10.80
N ILE A 323 -25.61 -12.86 10.56
CA ILE A 323 -25.03 -13.03 9.21
C ILE A 323 -25.27 -14.44 8.66
N GLY A 324 -26.19 -15.21 9.28
CA GLY A 324 -26.55 -16.55 8.85
C GLY A 324 -25.53 -17.63 9.21
N PHE A 325 -24.70 -17.42 10.22
CA PHE A 325 -23.66 -18.37 10.63
C PHE A 325 -23.87 -18.84 12.09
N LYS A 326 -23.83 -20.15 12.34
CA LYS A 326 -24.12 -20.74 13.66
C LYS A 326 -22.84 -21.12 14.38
N LEU A 327 -22.71 -20.72 15.63
CA LEU A 327 -21.61 -21.12 16.52
C LEU A 327 -22.12 -22.08 17.58
N TYR A 328 -21.41 -23.19 17.75
CA TYR A 328 -21.64 -24.20 18.78
C TYR A 328 -20.38 -24.37 19.63
N PHE A 329 -20.53 -24.44 20.95
CA PHE A 329 -19.45 -24.55 21.92
C PHE A 329 -19.93 -25.29 23.17
#